data_AF-Q5FP85-F1
#
_entry.id   AF-Q5FP85-F1
#
_cell.length_a   1.000
_cell.length_b   1.000
_cell.length_c   1.000
_cell.angle_alpha   90.00
_cell.angle_beta   90.00
_cell.angle_gamma   90.00
#
_symmetry.space_group_name_H-M   'P 1'
#
loop_
_entity.id
_entity.type
_entity.pdbx_description
1 polymer ?
#
loop_
_entity_poly.entity_id
_entity_poly.type
_entity_poly.pdbx_seq_one_letter_code
_entity_poly.pdbx_strand_id
1 'polypeptide(L)'
;MKMLPALRRAATEDHMTSSGTALIPLTLLSDPTEWPKERRRDALLIGDPGADGGWGDVADIPAVSPFMNRHAAGCLCCTRDPVAMVLAQVFQDRVVGRRPFFREVAVLTGAGDLVAVRQQLENDVLVRARYRLAP
;
A
#
# COMPACT_ATOMS: atom_id res chain seq x y z
N MET A 1 26.94 -14.33 -43.07
CA MET A 1 25.90 -13.89 -42.11
C MET A 1 25.15 -15.10 -41.57
N LYS A 2 25.40 -15.46 -40.30
CA LYS A 2 24.43 -16.05 -39.35
C LYS A 2 25.13 -16.15 -37.99
N MET A 3 24.95 -15.11 -37.17
CA MET A 3 25.28 -15.12 -35.75
C MET A 3 24.14 -15.82 -35.02
N LEU A 4 24.45 -16.86 -34.24
CA LEU A 4 23.54 -17.44 -33.26
C LEU A 4 23.74 -16.70 -31.93
N PRO A 5 22.67 -16.23 -31.26
CA PRO A 5 22.81 -15.49 -30.01
C PRO A 5 23.11 -16.43 -28.83
N ALA A 6 23.92 -15.88 -27.92
CA ALA A 6 24.42 -16.51 -26.71
C ALA A 6 23.29 -16.99 -25.77
N LEU A 7 23.55 -18.16 -25.18
CA LEU A 7 22.83 -18.74 -24.05
C LEU A 7 22.65 -17.68 -22.94
N ARG A 8 21.39 -17.37 -22.60
CA ARG A 8 21.06 -16.55 -21.43
C ARG A 8 21.50 -17.30 -20.17
N ARG A 9 22.45 -16.71 -19.45
CA ARG A 9 22.79 -17.10 -18.08
C ARG A 9 21.52 -17.06 -17.24
N ALA A 10 21.21 -18.18 -16.59
CA ALA A 10 20.26 -18.24 -15.50
C ALA A 10 20.66 -17.20 -14.46
N ALA A 11 19.72 -16.31 -14.11
CA ALA A 11 19.90 -15.41 -12.99
C ALA A 11 20.07 -16.27 -11.75
N THR A 12 21.24 -16.16 -11.13
CA THR A 12 21.57 -16.72 -9.83
C THR A 12 20.52 -16.28 -8.81
N GLU A 13 19.70 -17.25 -8.40
CA GLU A 13 18.95 -17.25 -7.15
C GLU A 13 19.95 -17.15 -6.00
N ASP A 14 20.09 -15.97 -5.38
CA ASP A 14 20.75 -15.85 -4.08
C ASP A 14 20.33 -14.54 -3.39
N HIS A 15 19.08 -14.49 -2.91
CA HIS A 15 18.75 -13.82 -1.65
C HIS A 15 17.35 -14.21 -1.16
N MET A 16 17.24 -15.45 -0.67
CA MET A 16 16.11 -15.85 0.18
C MET A 16 16.30 -15.16 1.55
N THR A 17 15.95 -13.87 1.62
CA THR A 17 15.68 -13.25 2.92
C THR A 17 14.37 -13.84 3.41
N SER A 18 14.46 -14.79 4.32
CA SER A 18 13.32 -15.30 5.08
C SER A 18 12.75 -14.15 5.91
N SER A 19 11.93 -13.28 5.30
CA SER A 19 11.16 -12.28 6.03
C SER A 19 10.04 -13.03 6.77
N GLY A 20 10.24 -13.26 8.07
CA GLY A 20 9.32 -13.96 8.97
C GLY A 20 7.93 -13.32 9.12
N THR A 21 7.54 -12.40 8.25
CA THR A 21 6.16 -11.92 8.07
C THR A 21 5.97 -11.60 6.60
N ALA A 22 5.08 -12.33 5.90
CA ALA A 22 4.66 -12.03 4.53
C ALA A 22 3.81 -10.73 4.41
N LEU A 23 3.86 -9.88 5.43
CA LEU A 23 3.10 -8.65 5.56
C LEU A 23 3.77 -7.53 4.78
N ILE A 24 2.97 -6.77 4.05
CA ILE A 24 3.42 -5.64 3.25
C ILE A 24 3.81 -4.49 4.19
N PRO A 25 5.02 -3.91 4.10
CA PRO A 25 5.39 -2.73 4.85
C PRO A 25 4.44 -1.57 4.57
N LEU A 26 3.95 -0.92 5.64
CA LEU A 26 3.04 0.21 5.59
C LEU A 26 3.62 1.37 6.41
N THR A 27 3.84 2.52 5.79
CA THR A 27 4.34 3.73 6.47
C THR A 27 3.33 4.85 6.36
N LEU A 28 3.16 5.61 7.44
CA LEU A 28 2.37 6.84 7.44
C LEU A 28 3.30 8.04 7.24
N LEU A 29 2.91 8.94 6.35
CA LEU A 29 3.65 10.15 6.00
C LEU A 29 2.78 11.38 6.27
N SER A 30 3.40 12.47 6.71
CA SER A 30 2.77 13.79 6.72
C SER A 30 3.05 14.59 5.45
N ASP A 31 4.17 14.28 4.79
CA ASP A 31 4.63 14.93 3.58
C ASP A 31 5.19 13.87 2.61
N PRO A 32 4.77 13.85 1.32
CA PRO A 32 5.29 12.88 0.34
C PRO A 32 6.81 12.99 0.09
N THR A 33 7.44 14.11 0.45
CA THR A 33 8.89 14.32 0.35
C THR A 33 9.69 13.56 1.42
N GLU A 34 9.04 13.12 2.51
CA GLU A 34 9.64 12.23 3.52
C GLU A 34 10.03 10.87 2.92
N TRP A 35 9.42 10.50 1.78
CA TRP A 35 9.71 9.25 1.09
C TRP A 35 10.87 9.36 0.09
N PRO A 36 11.88 8.47 0.18
CA PRO A 36 13.00 8.45 -0.78
C PRO A 36 12.52 8.24 -2.22
N LYS A 37 12.95 9.11 -3.15
CA LYS A 37 12.52 9.08 -4.56
C LYS A 37 12.83 7.74 -5.23
N GLU A 38 13.93 7.10 -4.85
CA GLU A 38 14.39 5.82 -5.41
C GLU A 38 13.43 4.66 -5.07
N ARG A 39 12.69 4.77 -3.96
CA ARG A 39 11.73 3.76 -3.50
C ARG A 39 10.33 3.96 -4.06
N ARG A 40 9.99 5.15 -4.57
CA ARG A 40 8.63 5.48 -5.04
C ARG A 40 8.17 4.54 -6.16
N ARG A 41 9.05 4.21 -7.11
CA ARG A 41 8.74 3.35 -8.27
C ARG A 41 8.26 1.95 -7.89
N ASP A 42 8.66 1.47 -6.72
CA ASP A 42 8.37 0.13 -6.21
C ASP A 42 7.29 0.17 -5.09
N ALA A 43 6.72 1.36 -4.83
CA ALA A 43 5.77 1.63 -3.76
C ALA A 43 4.41 2.08 -4.31
N LEU A 44 3.35 1.78 -3.55
CA LEU A 44 2.03 2.34 -3.76
C LEU A 44 1.79 3.49 -2.76
N LEU A 45 1.37 4.64 -3.27
CA LEU A 45 0.89 5.74 -2.43
C LEU A 45 -0.63 5.69 -2.28
N ILE A 46 -1.10 5.87 -1.05
CA ILE A 46 -2.51 6.18 -0.75
C ILE A 46 -2.58 7.66 -0.37
N GLY A 47 -3.26 8.47 -1.17
CA GLY A 47 -3.35 9.93 -1.03
C GLY A 47 -2.81 10.68 -2.25
N ASP A 48 -2.68 12.00 -2.11
CA ASP A 48 -2.23 12.88 -3.19
C ASP A 48 -0.71 12.75 -3.45
N PRO A 49 -0.27 12.33 -4.64
CA PRO A 49 1.16 12.23 -4.98
C PRO A 49 1.86 13.59 -5.12
N GLY A 50 1.11 14.69 -5.17
CA GLY A 50 1.66 16.02 -5.43
C GLY A 50 2.34 16.13 -6.79
N ALA A 51 3.09 17.22 -6.99
CA ALA A 51 3.76 17.51 -8.27
C ALA A 51 4.98 16.60 -8.56
N ASP A 52 5.60 16.04 -7.52
CA ASP A 52 6.87 15.33 -7.63
C ASP A 52 6.74 13.89 -8.15
N GLY A 53 5.53 13.33 -8.18
CA GLY A 53 5.20 12.04 -8.82
C GLY A 53 6.17 10.88 -8.53
N GLY A 54 6.31 9.98 -9.50
CA GLY A 54 7.28 8.88 -9.49
C GLY A 54 6.87 7.62 -8.73
N TRP A 55 5.62 7.56 -8.26
CA TRP A 55 5.07 6.39 -7.59
C TRP A 55 4.76 5.26 -8.57
N GLY A 56 4.98 4.01 -8.15
CA GLY A 56 4.70 2.83 -8.96
C GLY A 56 3.20 2.61 -9.18
N ASP A 57 2.39 3.02 -8.20
CA ASP A 57 0.93 3.07 -8.28
C ASP A 57 0.39 4.07 -7.25
N VAL A 58 -0.82 4.57 -7.47
CA VAL A 58 -1.50 5.53 -6.58
C VAL A 58 -2.95 5.07 -6.33
N ALA A 59 -3.44 5.31 -5.13
CA ALA A 59 -4.83 5.10 -4.77
C ALA A 59 -5.37 6.30 -3.98
N ASP A 60 -6.55 6.76 -4.34
CA ASP A 60 -7.19 7.87 -3.64
C ASP A 60 -7.89 7.39 -2.36
N ILE A 61 -7.90 8.27 -1.35
CA ILE A 61 -8.80 8.13 -0.21
C ILE A 61 -10.12 8.79 -0.61
N PRO A 62 -11.22 8.03 -0.76
CA PRO A 62 -12.49 8.61 -1.16
C PRO A 62 -12.96 9.61 -0.10
N ALA A 63 -13.50 10.74 -0.54
CA ALA A 63 -14.11 11.72 0.36
C ALA A 63 -15.20 11.06 1.21
N VAL A 64 -15.26 11.42 2.50
CA VAL A 64 -16.28 10.91 3.42
C VAL A 64 -17.66 11.33 2.90
N SER A 65 -18.43 10.36 2.43
CA SER A 65 -19.80 10.57 1.97
C SER A 65 -20.79 10.13 3.04
N PRO A 66 -21.88 10.89 3.30
CA PRO A 66 -22.93 10.47 4.22
C PRO A 66 -23.63 9.17 3.77
N PHE A 67 -23.37 8.71 2.55
CA PHE A 67 -23.89 7.46 2.00
C PHE A 67 -22.94 6.27 2.16
N MET A 68 -21.67 6.46 2.54
CA MET A 68 -20.70 5.36 2.72
C MET A 68 -21.10 4.38 3.84
N ASN A 69 -21.96 4.82 4.77
CA ASN A 69 -22.45 4.02 5.89
C ASN A 69 -23.80 3.32 5.63
N ARG A 70 -24.30 3.29 4.39
CA ARG A 70 -25.56 2.62 4.05
C ARG A 70 -25.38 1.14 3.73
N HIS A 71 -25.04 0.34 4.72
CA HIS A 71 -25.40 -1.08 4.69
C HIS A 71 -26.14 -1.46 5.97
N ALA A 72 -27.11 -2.36 5.80
CA ALA A 72 -28.04 -2.81 6.81
C ALA A 72 -27.33 -3.25 8.11
N ALA A 73 -28.00 -3.06 9.24
CA ALA A 73 -27.53 -3.45 10.57
C ALA A 73 -26.95 -4.89 10.55
N GLY A 74 -25.61 -5.00 10.64
CA GLY A 74 -24.92 -6.30 10.69
C GLY A 74 -23.57 -6.38 9.96
N CYS A 75 -23.25 -5.48 9.01
CA CYS A 75 -21.98 -5.51 8.29
C CYS A 75 -20.93 -4.58 8.92
N LEU A 76 -19.95 -5.15 9.63
CA LEU A 76 -18.83 -4.42 10.27
C LEU A 76 -17.86 -3.74 9.27
N CYS A 77 -18.00 -3.96 7.96
CA CYS A 77 -17.10 -3.40 6.96
C CYS A 77 -17.31 -1.89 6.72
N CYS A 78 -18.47 -1.33 7.07
CA CYS A 78 -18.84 0.06 6.76
C CYS A 78 -18.55 1.08 7.86
N THR A 79 -18.22 0.66 9.08
CA THR A 79 -17.82 1.58 10.18
C THR A 79 -16.30 1.70 10.31
N ARG A 80 -15.54 1.20 9.33
CA ARG A 80 -14.09 1.20 9.34
C ARG A 80 -13.55 2.55 8.87
N ASP A 81 -12.35 2.86 9.31
CA ASP A 81 -11.64 4.05 8.84
C ASP A 81 -11.47 4.02 7.30
N PRO A 82 -11.66 5.14 6.58
CA PRO A 82 -11.50 5.18 5.12
C PRO A 82 -10.16 4.65 4.62
N VAL A 83 -9.05 4.92 5.34
CA VAL A 83 -7.72 4.40 4.98
C VAL A 83 -7.70 2.88 5.10
N ALA A 84 -8.29 2.33 6.16
CA ALA A 84 -8.38 0.88 6.37
C ALA A 84 -9.24 0.17 5.29
N MET A 85 -10.25 0.86 4.75
CA MET A 85 -11.04 0.37 3.63
C MET A 85 -10.23 0.37 2.33
N VAL A 86 -9.52 1.46 2.01
CA VAL A 86 -8.66 1.54 0.82
C VAL A 86 -7.55 0.49 0.87
N LEU A 87 -6.90 0.30 2.02
CA LEU A 87 -5.90 -0.75 2.21
C LEU A 87 -6.46 -2.16 1.93
N ALA A 88 -7.69 -2.44 2.38
CA ALA A 88 -8.34 -3.72 2.08
C ALA A 88 -8.58 -3.91 0.58
N GLN A 89 -9.06 -2.87 -0.10
CA GLN A 89 -9.28 -2.89 -1.55
C GLN A 89 -7.98 -3.03 -2.34
N VAL A 90 -6.95 -2.25 -1.99
CA VAL A 90 -5.61 -2.31 -2.60
C VAL A 90 -5.03 -3.72 -2.50
N PHE A 91 -5.13 -4.35 -1.33
CA PHE A 91 -4.68 -5.73 -1.17
C PHE A 91 -5.47 -6.71 -2.04
N GLN A 92 -6.80 -6.58 -2.07
CA GLN A 92 -7.65 -7.43 -2.92
C GLN A 92 -7.26 -7.29 -4.39
N ASP A 93 -7.14 -6.06 -4.89
CA ASP A 93 -6.76 -5.75 -6.26
C ASP A 93 -5.40 -6.34 -6.62
N ARG A 94 -4.43 -6.27 -5.70
CA ARG A 94 -3.13 -6.92 -5.86
C ARG A 94 -3.27 -8.44 -6.01
N VAL A 95 -4.04 -9.08 -5.14
CA VAL A 95 -4.24 -10.55 -5.15
C VAL A 95 -4.90 -11.01 -6.44
N VAL A 96 -5.86 -10.24 -6.96
CA VAL A 96 -6.58 -10.59 -8.20
C VAL A 96 -5.89 -10.06 -9.47
N GLY A 97 -4.71 -9.45 -9.35
CA GLY A 97 -3.93 -8.94 -10.49
C GLY A 97 -4.52 -7.71 -11.17
N ARG A 98 -5.36 -6.93 -10.49
CA ARG A 98 -5.93 -5.66 -10.97
C ARG A 98 -5.02 -4.45 -10.73
N ARG A 99 -3.98 -4.60 -9.93
CA ARG A 99 -2.95 -3.58 -9.70
C ARG A 99 -1.55 -4.10 -10.00
N PRO A 100 -0.61 -3.24 -10.42
CA PRO A 100 0.80 -3.59 -10.49
C PRO A 100 1.33 -4.11 -9.14
N PHE A 101 2.40 -4.89 -9.20
CA PHE A 101 3.07 -5.33 -7.98
C PHE A 101 3.81 -4.15 -7.32
N PHE A 102 3.58 -3.95 -6.03
CA PHE A 102 4.32 -3.02 -5.18
C PHE A 102 4.97 -3.79 -4.01
N ARG A 103 6.12 -3.31 -3.53
CA ARG A 103 6.83 -3.91 -2.39
C ARG A 103 6.36 -3.37 -1.05
N GLU A 104 5.83 -2.16 -1.05
CA GLU A 104 5.56 -1.36 0.14
C GLU A 104 4.45 -0.34 -0.14
N VAL A 105 3.80 0.12 0.92
CA VAL A 105 2.70 1.08 0.86
C VAL A 105 3.01 2.28 1.74
N ALA A 106 2.78 3.48 1.21
CA ALA A 106 2.79 4.73 1.95
C ALA A 106 1.36 5.30 2.02
N VAL A 107 0.94 5.79 3.19
CA VAL A 107 -0.30 6.55 3.35
C VAL A 107 0.06 7.97 3.70
N LEU A 108 -0.35 8.92 2.87
CA LEU A 108 -0.24 10.34 3.15
C LEU A 108 -1.47 10.81 3.93
N THR A 109 -1.26 11.38 5.11
CA THR A 109 -2.31 11.95 5.95
C THR A 109 -1.83 13.25 6.59
N GLY A 110 -2.74 14.10 7.05
CA GLY A 110 -2.36 15.33 7.75
C GLY A 110 -1.56 15.03 9.02
N ALA A 111 -0.57 15.88 9.35
CA ALA A 111 0.27 15.72 10.54
C ALA A 111 -0.55 15.62 11.85
N GLY A 112 -1.68 16.33 11.93
CA GLY A 112 -2.60 16.28 13.07
C GLY A 112 -3.34 14.94 13.21
N ASP A 113 -3.48 14.19 12.12
CA ASP A 113 -4.26 12.95 12.06
C ASP A 113 -3.39 11.69 12.17
N LEU A 114 -2.06 11.82 12.03
CA LEU A 114 -1.10 10.70 12.02
C LEU A 114 -1.30 9.74 13.20
N VAL A 115 -1.45 10.26 14.41
CA VAL A 115 -1.59 9.44 15.63
C VAL A 115 -2.94 8.71 15.62
N ALA A 116 -4.03 9.39 15.26
CA ALA A 116 -5.36 8.81 15.22
C ALA A 116 -5.46 7.71 14.15
N VAL A 117 -4.98 8.00 12.94
CA VAL A 117 -4.92 7.04 11.82
C VAL A 117 -4.05 5.84 12.20
N ARG A 118 -2.87 6.06 12.79
CA ARG A 118 -2.01 4.96 13.26
C ARG A 118 -2.76 4.05 14.22
N GLN A 119 -3.38 4.62 15.27
CA GLN A 119 -4.12 3.84 16.26
C GLN A 119 -5.28 3.05 15.63
N GLN A 120 -6.01 3.64 14.68
CA GLN A 120 -7.08 2.93 13.98
C GLN A 120 -6.54 1.75 13.18
N LEU A 121 -5.46 1.95 12.43
CA LEU A 121 -4.82 0.90 11.62
C LEU A 121 -4.19 -0.21 12.48
N GLU A 122 -3.61 0.14 13.63
CA GLU A 122 -3.10 -0.81 14.62
C GLU A 122 -4.20 -1.65 15.27
N ASN A 123 -5.45 -1.17 15.28
CA ASN A 123 -6.59 -1.89 15.83
C ASN A 123 -7.42 -2.62 14.75
N ASP A 124 -7.19 -2.33 13.47
CA ASP A 124 -7.92 -2.95 12.37
C ASP A 124 -7.40 -4.36 12.06
N VAL A 125 -8.27 -5.36 12.24
CA VAL A 125 -7.93 -6.78 12.07
C VAL A 125 -7.47 -7.10 10.64
N LEU A 126 -8.08 -6.49 9.62
CA LEU A 126 -7.73 -6.79 8.22
C LEU A 126 -6.43 -6.13 7.80
N VAL A 127 -6.14 -4.95 8.34
CA VAL A 127 -4.86 -4.27 8.13
C VAL A 127 -3.73 -5.09 8.76
N ARG A 128 -3.84 -5.45 10.04
CA ARG A 128 -2.81 -6.25 10.74
C ARG A 128 -2.53 -7.61 10.11
N ALA A 129 -3.53 -8.22 9.48
CA ALA A 129 -3.38 -9.50 8.81
C ALA A 129 -2.59 -9.42 7.50
N ARG A 130 -2.38 -8.22 6.94
CA ARG A 130 -1.82 -8.01 5.58
C ARG A 130 -0.66 -7.03 5.53
N TYR A 131 -0.60 -6.12 6.49
CA TYR A 131 0.34 -5.02 6.55
C TYR A 131 1.10 -5.03 7.86
N ARG A 132 2.36 -4.59 7.79
CA ARG A 132 3.20 -4.31 8.95
C ARG A 132 3.45 -2.82 9.00
N LEU A 133 2.89 -2.15 10.00
CA LEU A 133 3.19 -0.75 10.25
C LEU A 133 4.68 -0.59 10.55
N ALA A 134 5.34 0.23 9.75
CA ALA A 134 6.70 0.65 9.98
C ALA A 134 6.71 1.71 11.12
N PRO A 135 7.85 1.83 11.84
CA PRO A 135 8.06 2.89 12.80
C PRO A 135 7.81 4.26 12.16
#